data_AF-A0A2T8X2B3-F1
#
_entry.id   AF-A0A2T8X2B3-F1
#
_cell.length_a   1.000
_cell.length_b   1.000
_cell.length_c   1.000
_cell.angle_alpha   90.00
_cell.angle_beta   90.00
_cell.angle_gamma   90.00
#
_symmetry.space_group_name_H-M   'P 1'
#
loop_
_entity.id
_entity.type
_entity.pdbx_description
1 polymer ?
#
loop_
_entity_poly.entity_id
_entity_poly.type
_entity_poly.pdbx_seq_one_letter_code
_entity_poly.pdbx_strand_id
1 'polypeptide(L)'
;MTKRDIFSELMTGMQELKEHQEGKITLKTYKVSKRAPITIAPQELRAVREKLNLSQAVFAHYLHTGETTYQNWEQGRAKPNAQAVLLIRMVQKNPETLNALAQL
;
A
#
# COMPACT_ATOMS: atom_id res chain seq x y z
N MET A 1 18.78 41.08 0.95
CA MET A 1 18.60 39.66 0.54
C MET A 1 19.65 39.35 -0.51
N THR A 2 20.58 38.46 -0.21
CA THR A 2 21.58 38.00 -1.19
C THR A 2 20.88 37.27 -2.34
N LYS A 3 21.25 37.62 -3.57
CA LYS A 3 20.68 37.04 -4.78
C LYS A 3 21.21 35.61 -4.89
N ARG A 4 20.31 34.63 -4.80
CA ARG A 4 20.66 33.20 -4.86
C ARG A 4 21.25 32.87 -6.23
N ASP A 5 22.43 32.23 -6.24
CA ASP A 5 23.08 31.77 -7.46
C ASP A 5 22.84 30.26 -7.66
N ILE A 6 21.85 29.96 -8.49
CA ILE A 6 21.42 28.60 -8.78
C ILE A 6 22.50 27.80 -9.54
N PHE A 7 23.27 28.45 -10.40
CA PHE A 7 24.27 27.75 -11.21
C PHE A 7 25.39 27.20 -10.32
N SER A 8 25.91 28.06 -9.43
CA SER A 8 26.94 27.67 -8.47
C SER A 8 26.46 26.57 -7.52
N GLU A 9 25.23 26.65 -7.02
CA GLU A 9 24.65 25.61 -6.15
C GLU A 9 24.54 24.24 -6.85
N LEU A 10 24.11 24.22 -8.12
CA LEU A 10 24.02 22.98 -8.91
C LEU A 10 25.40 22.37 -9.17
N MET A 11 26.40 23.19 -9.49
CA MET A 11 27.76 22.73 -9.72
C MET A 11 28.37 22.12 -8.46
N THR A 12 28.13 22.73 -7.29
CA THR A 12 28.52 22.16 -6.00
C THR A 12 27.84 20.81 -5.76
N GLY A 13 26.52 20.71 -5.97
CA GLY A 13 25.79 19.45 -5.77
C GLY A 13 26.26 18.32 -6.70
N MET A 14 26.68 18.64 -7.93
CA MET A 14 27.27 17.66 -8.87
C MET A 14 28.65 17.17 -8.41
N GLN A 15 29.46 18.07 -7.85
CA GLN A 15 30.76 17.70 -7.29
C GLN A 15 30.61 16.81 -6.05
N GLU A 16 29.68 17.17 -5.16
CA GLU A 16 29.32 16.36 -3.99
C GLU A 16 28.82 14.96 -4.41
N LEU A 17 28.01 14.86 -5.46
CA LEU A 17 27.55 13.58 -5.99
C LEU A 17 28.72 12.70 -6.46
N LYS A 18 29.71 13.28 -7.13
CA LYS A 18 30.92 12.57 -7.59
C LYS A 18 31.72 12.04 -6.40
N GLU A 19 31.95 12.88 -5.39
CA GLU A 19 32.69 12.50 -4.19
C GLU A 19 31.96 11.41 -3.39
N HIS A 20 30.63 11.43 -3.38
CA HIS A 20 29.81 10.38 -2.79
C HIS A 20 29.94 9.04 -3.54
N GLN A 21 29.98 9.06 -4.88
CA GLN A 21 30.21 7.85 -5.69
C GLN A 21 31.61 7.26 -5.49
N GLU A 22 32.62 8.13 -5.29
CA GLU A 22 33.99 7.73 -4.96
C GLU A 22 34.15 7.31 -3.48
N GLY A 23 33.09 7.40 -2.66
CA GLY A 23 33.09 7.04 -1.24
C GLY A 23 33.83 8.03 -0.32
N LYS A 24 34.14 9.24 -0.81
CA LYS A 24 34.88 10.27 -0.07
C LYS A 24 33.99 11.04 0.91
N ILE A 25 32.73 11.23 0.56
CA ILE A 25 31.72 11.89 1.41
C ILE A 25 30.49 11.02 1.56
N THR A 26 29.70 11.26 2.61
CA THR A 26 28.40 10.60 2.80
C THR A 26 27.28 11.62 2.57
N LEU A 27 26.43 11.35 1.58
CA LEU A 27 25.23 12.14 1.31
C LEU A 27 24.01 11.48 1.94
N LYS A 28 23.01 12.30 2.26
CA LYS A 28 21.72 11.83 2.77
C LYS A 28 21.05 10.94 1.72
N THR A 29 21.12 9.62 1.94
CA THR A 29 20.70 8.62 0.96
C THR A 29 19.50 7.84 1.48
N TYR A 30 18.49 7.66 0.64
CA TYR A 30 17.32 6.84 0.92
C TYR A 30 17.27 5.67 -0.04
N LYS A 31 17.43 4.45 0.48
CA LYS A 31 17.19 3.24 -0.32
C LYS A 31 15.70 3.03 -0.47
N VAL A 32 15.20 3.10 -1.70
CA VAL A 32 13.80 2.79 -2.02
C VAL A 32 13.77 1.46 -2.77
N SER A 33 13.08 0.47 -2.21
CA SER A 33 12.79 -0.79 -2.89
C SER A 33 11.36 -0.77 -3.42
N LYS A 34 11.15 -1.27 -4.65
CA LYS A 34 9.81 -1.48 -5.18
C LYS A 34 9.17 -2.65 -4.42
N ARG A 35 8.10 -2.37 -3.68
CA ARG A 35 7.35 -3.40 -2.96
C ARG A 35 6.63 -4.30 -3.96
N ALA A 36 6.65 -5.61 -3.71
CA ALA A 36 5.90 -6.58 -4.50
C ALA A 36 4.39 -6.28 -4.43
N PRO A 37 3.61 -6.60 -5.47
CA PRO A 37 2.15 -6.47 -5.44
C PRO A 37 1.60 -7.35 -4.32
N ILE A 38 0.76 -6.75 -3.48
CA ILE A 38 0.11 -7.48 -2.40
C ILE A 38 -1.01 -8.33 -3.01
N THR A 39 -1.07 -9.60 -2.64
CA THR A 39 -2.13 -10.52 -3.06
C THR A 39 -2.80 -11.13 -1.83
N ILE A 40 -3.97 -11.73 -2.02
CA ILE A 40 -4.67 -12.49 -0.98
C ILE A 40 -5.22 -13.77 -1.60
N ALA A 41 -5.03 -14.90 -0.92
CA ALA A 41 -5.60 -16.16 -1.35
C ALA A 41 -7.10 -16.24 -0.99
N PRO A 42 -7.94 -16.96 -1.74
CA PRO A 42 -9.37 -17.12 -1.42
C PRO A 42 -9.63 -17.64 0.00
N GLN A 43 -8.83 -18.62 0.45
CA GLN A 43 -8.91 -19.15 1.82
C GLN A 43 -8.53 -18.12 2.88
N GLU A 44 -7.52 -17.28 2.58
CA GLU A 44 -7.11 -16.21 3.48
C GLU A 44 -8.19 -15.13 3.58
N LEU A 45 -8.81 -14.75 2.46
CA LEU A 45 -9.95 -13.82 2.44
C LEU A 45 -11.10 -14.32 3.33
N ARG A 46 -11.46 -15.60 3.19
CA ARG A 46 -12.48 -16.24 4.01
C ARG A 46 -12.12 -16.20 5.50
N ALA A 47 -10.87 -16.52 5.85
CA ALA A 47 -10.40 -16.48 7.23
C ALA A 47 -10.45 -15.07 7.83
N VAL A 48 -10.16 -14.02 7.05
CA VAL A 48 -10.30 -12.62 7.50
C VAL A 48 -11.75 -12.32 7.85
N ARG A 49 -12.69 -12.66 6.97
CA ARG A 49 -14.12 -12.44 7.21
C ARG A 49 -14.63 -13.19 8.45
N GLU A 50 -14.25 -14.46 8.57
CA GLU A 50 -14.67 -15.31 9.69
C GLU A 50 -14.09 -14.81 11.02
N LYS A 51 -12.85 -14.34 11.05
CA LYS A 51 -12.25 -13.71 12.25
C LYS A 51 -13.02 -12.47 12.73
N LEU A 52 -13.71 -11.78 11.83
CA LEU A 52 -14.52 -10.60 12.12
C LEU A 52 -15.99 -10.94 12.41
N ASN A 53 -16.36 -12.23 12.37
CA ASN A 53 -17.74 -12.71 12.54
C ASN A 53 -18.75 -12.04 11.58
N LEU A 54 -18.34 -11.75 10.34
CA LEU A 54 -19.18 -11.12 9.34
C LEU A 54 -19.72 -12.13 8.32
N SER A 55 -20.93 -11.89 7.84
CA SER A 55 -21.46 -12.58 6.66
C SER A 55 -20.79 -12.06 5.38
N GLN A 56 -20.88 -12.83 4.29
CA GLN A 56 -20.30 -12.43 2.99
C GLN A 56 -20.93 -11.12 2.49
N ALA A 57 -22.25 -10.99 2.59
CA ALA A 57 -22.98 -9.79 2.19
C ALA A 57 -22.56 -8.54 2.99
N VAL A 58 -22.43 -8.67 4.32
CA VAL A 58 -22.03 -7.56 5.19
C VAL A 58 -20.60 -7.11 4.87
N PHE A 59 -19.68 -8.06 4.67
CA PHE A 59 -18.30 -7.70 4.36
C PHE A 59 -18.15 -7.13 2.93
N ALA A 60 -18.93 -7.62 1.97
CA ALA A 60 -19.03 -7.02 0.64
C ALA A 60 -19.53 -5.57 0.71
N HIS A 61 -20.52 -5.30 1.56
CA HIS A 61 -21.05 -3.95 1.77
C HIS A 61 -19.98 -3.00 2.31
N TYR A 62 -19.23 -3.38 3.36
CA TYR A 62 -18.13 -2.56 3.88
C TYR A 62 -17.05 -2.26 2.84
N LEU A 63 -16.78 -3.21 1.95
CA LEU A 63 -15.78 -3.07 0.88
C LEU A 63 -16.33 -2.38 -0.37
N HIS A 64 -17.58 -1.88 -0.34
CA HIS A 64 -18.25 -1.23 -1.48
C HIS A 64 -18.20 -2.08 -2.76
N THR A 65 -18.40 -3.39 -2.61
CA THR A 65 -18.41 -4.36 -3.71
C THR A 65 -19.72 -5.15 -3.73
N GLY A 66 -20.05 -5.72 -4.88
CA GLY A 66 -21.22 -6.59 -5.02
C GLY A 66 -21.01 -7.90 -4.25
N GLU A 67 -22.08 -8.43 -3.64
CA GLU A 67 -22.04 -9.70 -2.91
C GLU A 67 -21.54 -10.85 -3.80
N THR A 68 -22.05 -10.96 -5.02
CA THR A 68 -21.61 -11.97 -6.00
C THR A 68 -20.12 -11.84 -6.33
N THR A 69 -19.61 -10.61 -6.42
CA THR A 69 -18.19 -10.34 -6.67
C THR A 69 -17.34 -10.84 -5.50
N TYR A 70 -17.76 -10.55 -4.27
CA TYR A 70 -17.09 -11.01 -3.06
C TYR A 70 -17.11 -12.55 -2.95
N GLN A 71 -18.26 -13.18 -3.21
CA GLN A 71 -18.39 -14.64 -3.27
C GLN A 71 -17.45 -15.25 -4.32
N ASN A 72 -17.34 -14.66 -5.50
CA ASN A 72 -16.42 -15.09 -6.54
C ASN A 72 -14.95 -15.00 -6.11
N TRP A 73 -14.59 -14.03 -5.26
CA TRP A 73 -13.25 -13.94 -4.67
C TRP A 73 -12.98 -15.06 -3.66
N GLU A 74 -13.91 -15.34 -2.73
CA GLU A 74 -13.76 -16.44 -1.76
C GLU A 74 -13.75 -17.82 -2.41
N GLN A 75 -14.43 -17.99 -3.55
CA GLN A 75 -14.42 -19.22 -4.35
C GLN A 75 -13.21 -19.31 -5.31
N GLY A 76 -12.42 -18.24 -5.45
CA GLY A 76 -11.29 -18.19 -6.38
C GLY A 76 -11.67 -18.12 -7.87
N ARG A 77 -12.95 -17.88 -8.19
CA ARG A 77 -13.42 -17.66 -9.58
C ARG A 77 -12.95 -16.32 -10.14
N ALA A 78 -12.73 -15.34 -9.27
CA ALA A 78 -12.19 -14.03 -9.60
C ALA A 78 -11.13 -13.60 -8.58
N LYS A 79 -10.33 -12.60 -8.94
CA LYS A 79 -9.35 -12.00 -8.04
C LYS A 79 -9.75 -10.56 -7.69
N PRO A 80 -9.63 -10.15 -6.41
CA PRO A 80 -9.81 -8.75 -6.03
C PRO A 80 -8.77 -7.86 -6.72
N ASN A 81 -9.16 -6.62 -7.01
CA ASN A 81 -8.23 -5.61 -7.52
C ASN A 81 -7.22 -5.20 -6.43
N ALA A 82 -6.15 -4.50 -6.81
CA ALA A 82 -5.07 -4.15 -5.89
C ALA A 82 -5.55 -3.31 -4.69
N GLN A 83 -6.54 -2.43 -4.89
CA GLN A 83 -7.12 -1.58 -3.86
C GLN A 83 -7.94 -2.39 -2.85
N ALA A 84 -8.77 -3.31 -3.35
CA ALA A 84 -9.56 -4.21 -2.53
C ALA A 84 -8.65 -5.13 -1.69
N VAL A 85 -7.59 -5.69 -2.29
CA VAL A 85 -6.58 -6.45 -1.55
C VAL A 85 -5.97 -5.61 -0.43
N LEU A 86 -5.60 -4.36 -0.73
CA LEU A 86 -5.01 -3.48 0.26
C LEU A 86 -5.97 -3.20 1.43
N LEU A 87 -7.24 -2.91 1.14
CA LEU A 87 -8.27 -2.68 2.16
C LEU A 87 -8.48 -3.93 3.02
N ILE A 88 -8.62 -5.10 2.40
CA ILE A 88 -8.78 -6.37 3.13
C ILE A 88 -7.56 -6.62 4.04
N ARG A 89 -6.35 -6.35 3.56
CA ARG A 89 -5.11 -6.49 4.34
C ARG A 89 -5.01 -5.47 5.49
N MET A 90 -5.50 -4.25 5.29
CA MET A 90 -5.59 -3.24 6.35
C MET A 90 -6.55 -3.69 7.44
N VAL A 91 -7.74 -4.19 7.06
CA VAL A 91 -8.73 -4.73 8.00
C VAL A 91 -8.19 -5.96 8.74
N GLN A 92 -7.49 -6.86 8.04
CA GLN A 92 -6.84 -8.02 8.65
C GLN A 92 -5.82 -7.62 9.74
N LYS A 93 -5.06 -6.56 9.49
CA LYS A 93 -4.04 -6.06 10.42
C LYS A 93 -4.66 -5.28 11.58
N ASN A 94 -5.62 -4.39 11.28
CA ASN A 94 -6.28 -3.51 12.23
C ASN A 94 -7.80 -3.59 12.05
N PRO A 95 -8.51 -4.48 12.79
CA PRO A 95 -9.97 -4.65 12.67
C PRO A 95 -10.78 -3.37 12.86
N GLU A 96 -10.27 -2.40 13.65
CA GLU A 96 -10.92 -1.10 13.87
C GLU A 96 -11.13 -0.29 12.59
N THR A 97 -10.33 -0.54 11.54
CA THR A 97 -10.49 0.12 10.24
C THR A 97 -11.84 -0.19 9.60
N LEU A 98 -12.49 -1.28 9.98
CA LEU A 98 -13.85 -1.60 9.54
C LEU A 98 -14.86 -0.55 10.01
N ASN A 99 -14.69 0.03 11.19
CA ASN A 99 -15.55 1.11 11.69
C ASN A 99 -15.41 2.38 10.85
N ALA A 100 -14.20 2.67 10.37
CA ALA A 100 -13.98 3.78 9.45
C ALA A 100 -14.66 3.52 8.10
N LEU A 101 -14.57 2.29 7.58
CA LEU A 101 -15.30 1.90 6.36
C LEU A 101 -16.81 1.95 6.53
N ALA A 102 -17.33 1.68 7.73
CA ALA A 102 -18.76 1.76 8.05
C ALA A 102 -19.34 3.19 8.02
N GLN A 103 -18.50 4.21 8.10
CA GLN A 103 -18.88 5.62 8.16
C GLN A 103 -18.77 6.35 6.82
N LEU A 104 -18.31 5.65 5.77
CA LEU A 104 -18.22 6.14 4.40
C LEU A 104 -19.50 5.80 3.63
#